data_AF-A0A8T5LLU2-F1
#
_entry.id   AF-A0A8T5LLU2-F1
#
_cell.length_a   1.000
_cell.length_b   1.000
_cell.length_c   1.000
_cell.angle_alpha   90.00
_cell.angle_beta   90.00
_cell.angle_gamma   90.00
#
_symmetry.space_group_name_H-M   'P 1'
#
loop_
_entity.id
_entity.type
_entity.pdbx_description
1 polymer ?
#
loop_
_entity_poly.entity_id
_entity_poly.type
_entity_poly.pdbx_seq_one_letter_code
_entity_poly.pdbx_strand_id
1 'polypeptide(L)'
;MAKNLYQAIATLIGFTIGAGILGIPFVIAKAGFVTGIIDIVLIGIAILFINLYIGEISLRTKGSHQLTGYADKYLGKWGKGLMTFSMIFGMYGALIAYTVKEGEFLFKVFSPLFGGNQIIYSLIFLVLASILIF
;
A
#
# COMPACT_ATOMS: atom_id res chain seq x y z
N MET A 1 -8.86 -22.20 15.40
CA MET A 1 -9.64 -21.13 14.74
C MET A 1 -9.11 -19.73 15.09
N ALA A 2 -8.98 -19.36 16.37
CA ALA A 2 -8.48 -18.04 16.80
C ALA A 2 -7.05 -17.71 16.34
N LYS A 3 -6.12 -18.70 16.30
CA LYS A 3 -4.74 -18.49 15.85
C LYS A 3 -4.65 -17.97 14.40
N ASN A 4 -5.56 -18.39 13.53
CA ASN A 4 -5.62 -17.95 12.14
C ASN A 4 -6.20 -16.53 12.01
N LEU A 5 -7.10 -16.14 12.92
CA LEU A 5 -7.69 -14.79 12.93
C LEU A 5 -6.65 -13.73 13.31
N TYR A 6 -5.88 -13.95 14.38
CA TYR A 6 -4.83 -13.02 14.77
C TYR A 6 -3.74 -12.89 13.70
N GLN A 7 -3.37 -13.98 13.04
CA GLN A 7 -2.42 -13.94 11.93
C GLN A 7 -2.98 -13.15 10.73
N ALA A 8 -4.25 -13.33 10.38
CA ALA A 8 -4.91 -12.57 9.32
C ALA A 8 -4.98 -11.08 9.66
N ILE A 9 -5.35 -10.73 10.89
CA ILE A 9 -5.39 -9.33 11.38
C ILE A 9 -3.98 -8.72 11.31
N ALA A 10 -2.96 -9.42 11.82
CA ALA A 10 -1.59 -8.92 11.80
C ALA A 10 -1.08 -8.72 10.36
N THR A 11 -1.40 -9.64 9.44
CA THR A 11 -1.04 -9.53 8.03
C THR A 11 -1.73 -8.34 7.37
N LEU A 12 -3.02 -8.13 7.65
CA LEU A 12 -3.78 -7.00 7.13
C LEU A 12 -3.24 -5.66 7.66
N ILE A 13 -2.95 -5.57 8.96
CA ILE A 13 -2.34 -4.39 9.58
C ILE A 13 -0.97 -4.12 8.95
N GLY A 14 -0.11 -5.14 8.84
CA GLY A 14 1.24 -4.99 8.27
C GLY A 14 1.23 -4.56 6.80
N PHE A 15 0.24 -4.99 6.02
CA PHE A 15 0.07 -4.54 4.64
C PHE A 15 -0.52 -3.12 4.55
N THR A 16 -1.43 -2.77 5.45
CA THR A 16 -2.13 -1.46 5.42
C THR A 16 -1.25 -0.34 5.96
N ILE A 17 -0.50 -0.59 7.03
CA ILE A 17 0.41 0.41 7.62
C ILE A 17 1.71 0.42 6.82
N GLY A 18 1.78 1.35 5.87
CA GLY A 18 2.96 1.61 5.05
C GLY A 18 3.58 2.99 5.26
N ALA A 19 4.46 3.40 4.33
CA ALA A 19 5.11 4.71 4.36
C ALA A 19 4.12 5.89 4.26
N GLY A 20 2.90 5.64 3.80
CA GLY A 20 1.83 6.65 3.72
C GLY A 20 1.49 7.27 5.09
N ILE A 21 1.71 6.57 6.19
CA ILE A 21 1.47 7.12 7.54
C ILE A 21 2.32 8.35 7.84
N LEU A 22 3.52 8.44 7.25
CA LEU A 22 4.43 9.57 7.41
C LEU A 22 3.91 10.84 6.73
N GLY A 23 3.01 10.69 5.74
CA GLY A 23 2.37 11.82 5.06
C GLY A 23 1.19 12.42 5.83
N ILE A 24 0.58 11.68 6.76
CA ILE A 24 -0.62 12.11 7.48
C ILE A 24 -0.38 13.41 8.27
N PRO A 25 0.67 13.53 9.12
CA PRO A 25 0.90 14.77 9.86
C PRO A 25 1.10 15.98 8.95
N PHE A 26 1.78 15.80 7.82
CA PHE A 26 2.01 16.87 6.84
C PHE A 26 0.72 17.37 6.21
N VAL A 27 -0.18 16.46 5.81
CA VAL A 27 -1.48 16.83 5.24
C VAL A 27 -2.36 17.50 6.28
N ILE A 28 -2.41 16.99 7.52
CA ILE A 28 -3.16 17.61 8.62
C ILE A 28 -2.63 19.02 8.92
N ALA A 29 -1.30 19.21 8.94
CA ALA A 29 -0.69 20.52 9.17
C ALA A 29 -1.08 21.54 8.08
N LYS A 30 -1.33 21.08 6.84
CA LYS A 30 -1.80 21.94 5.74
C LYS A 30 -3.31 22.16 5.71
N ALA A 31 -4.10 21.12 5.96
CA ALA A 31 -5.56 21.15 5.84
C ALA A 31 -6.26 21.66 7.12
N GLY A 32 -5.58 21.60 8.25
CA GLY A 32 -6.12 21.88 9.58
C GLY A 32 -6.52 20.61 10.32
N PHE A 33 -6.43 20.65 11.65
CA PHE A 33 -6.65 19.48 12.52
C PHE A 33 -8.04 18.88 12.38
N VAL A 34 -9.09 19.71 12.40
CA VAL A 34 -10.48 19.26 12.29
C VAL A 34 -10.75 18.62 10.94
N THR A 35 -10.36 19.28 9.85
CA THR A 35 -10.48 18.76 8.48
C THR A 35 -9.75 17.42 8.34
N GLY A 36 -8.52 17.34 8.84
CA GLY A 36 -7.73 16.11 8.79
C GLY A 36 -8.37 14.94 9.53
N ILE A 37 -8.98 15.16 10.70
CA ILE A 37 -9.71 14.12 11.42
C ILE A 37 -10.94 13.65 10.63
N ILE A 38 -11.71 14.59 10.08
CA ILE A 38 -12.89 14.27 9.27
C ILE A 38 -12.48 13.40 8.08
N ASP A 39 -11.41 13.77 7.36
CA ASP A 39 -10.89 13.01 6.23
C ASP A 39 -10.44 11.60 6.63
N ILE A 40 -9.70 11.46 7.74
CA ILE A 40 -9.28 10.14 8.25
C ILE A 40 -10.49 9.25 8.54
N VAL A 41 -11.51 9.78 9.22
CA VAL A 41 -12.70 9.01 9.57
C VAL A 41 -13.49 8.62 8.33
N LEU A 42 -13.75 9.56 7.41
CA LEU A 42 -14.53 9.31 6.20
C LEU A 42 -13.83 8.30 5.27
N ILE A 43 -12.54 8.49 5.01
CA ILE A 43 -11.75 7.58 4.18
C ILE A 43 -11.64 6.21 4.87
N GLY A 44 -11.43 6.19 6.18
CA GLY A 44 -11.37 4.95 6.97
C GLY A 44 -12.67 4.13 6.87
N ILE A 45 -13.83 4.78 6.98
CA ILE A 45 -15.14 4.13 6.82
C ILE A 45 -15.31 3.62 5.39
N ALA A 46 -14.94 4.40 4.37
CA ALA A 46 -15.03 3.96 2.97
C ALA A 46 -14.18 2.71 2.71
N ILE A 47 -12.93 2.70 3.18
CA ILE A 47 -12.01 1.55 3.06
C ILE A 47 -12.54 0.34 3.84
N LEU A 48 -13.13 0.55 5.02
CA LEU A 48 -13.75 -0.52 5.80
C LEU A 48 -14.85 -1.23 4.99
N PHE A 49 -15.78 -0.46 4.39
CA PHE A 49 -16.83 -1.04 3.56
C PHE A 49 -16.27 -1.79 2.35
N ILE A 50 -15.26 -1.22 1.67
CA ILE A 50 -14.61 -1.90 0.53
C ILE A 50 -14.04 -3.26 0.96
N ASN A 51 -13.34 -3.33 2.10
CA ASN A 51 -12.79 -4.59 2.61
C ASN A 51 -13.89 -5.60 2.97
N LEU A 52 -14.98 -5.15 3.59
CA LEU A 52 -16.12 -6.02 3.90
C LEU A 52 -16.79 -6.57 2.63
N TYR A 53 -16.95 -5.74 1.59
CA TYR A 53 -17.48 -6.20 0.30
C TYR A 53 -16.57 -7.22 -0.37
N ILE A 54 -15.24 -7.02 -0.36
CA ILE A 54 -14.29 -8.00 -0.88
C ILE A 54 -14.36 -9.30 -0.07
N GLY A 55 -14.48 -9.21 1.25
CA GLY A 55 -14.69 -10.37 2.11
C GLY A 55 -15.94 -11.17 1.73
N GLU A 56 -17.07 -10.49 1.51
CA GLU A 56 -18.32 -11.12 1.09
C GLU A 56 -18.20 -11.80 -0.28
N ILE A 57 -17.55 -11.13 -1.24
CA ILE A 57 -17.26 -11.69 -2.57
C ILE A 57 -16.39 -12.95 -2.43
N SER A 58 -15.36 -12.90 -1.59
CA SER A 58 -14.46 -14.04 -1.35
C SER A 58 -15.18 -15.22 -0.72
N LEU A 59 -16.14 -14.99 0.19
CA LEU A 59 -16.91 -16.06 0.85
C LEU A 59 -17.98 -16.66 -0.06
N ARG A 60 -18.61 -15.86 -0.93
CA ARG A 60 -19.66 -16.33 -1.85
C ARG A 60 -19.12 -16.99 -3.12
N THR A 61 -17.87 -16.72 -3.47
CA THR A 61 -17.25 -17.26 -4.66
C THR A 61 -16.60 -18.61 -4.37
N LYS A 62 -17.04 -19.67 -5.06
CA LYS A 62 -16.32 -20.95 -5.03
C LYS A 62 -14.90 -20.78 -5.60
N GLY A 63 -13.90 -21.11 -4.79
CA GLY A 63 -12.47 -21.02 -5.12
C GLY A 63 -11.81 -19.72 -4.66
N SER A 64 -10.49 -19.76 -4.52
CA SER A 64 -9.67 -18.58 -4.23
C SER A 64 -9.24 -17.94 -5.55
N HIS A 65 -9.50 -16.64 -5.70
CA HIS A 65 -9.15 -15.87 -6.89
C HIS A 65 -8.32 -14.65 -6.50
N GLN A 66 -7.51 -14.14 -7.42
CA GLN A 66 -6.94 -12.80 -7.30
C GLN A 66 -8.05 -11.75 -7.51
N LEU A 67 -7.82 -10.50 -7.08
CA LEU A 67 -8.78 -9.40 -7.29
C LEU A 67 -9.19 -9.23 -8.76
N THR A 68 -8.26 -9.41 -9.70
CA THR A 68 -8.54 -9.41 -11.14
C THR A 68 -9.42 -10.58 -11.58
N GLY A 69 -9.28 -11.75 -10.93
CA GLY A 69 -10.11 -12.92 -11.16
C GLY A 69 -11.54 -12.73 -10.64
N TYR A 70 -11.69 -12.13 -9.45
CA TYR A 70 -13.02 -11.71 -8.96
C TYR A 70 -13.65 -10.68 -9.91
N ALA A 71 -12.89 -9.70 -10.38
CA ALA A 71 -13.39 -8.72 -11.34
C ALA A 71 -13.82 -9.36 -12.68
N ASP A 72 -13.05 -10.30 -13.23
CA ASP A 72 -13.46 -11.05 -14.46
C ASP A 72 -14.77 -11.80 -14.22
N LYS A 73 -14.92 -12.42 -13.05
CA LYS A 73 -16.10 -13.23 -12.73
C LYS A 73 -17.39 -12.40 -12.59
N TYR A 74 -17.32 -11.25 -11.93
CA TYR A 74 -18.51 -10.44 -11.61
C TYR A 74 -18.78 -9.31 -12.58
N LEU A 75 -17.74 -8.78 -13.25
CA LEU A 75 -17.83 -7.63 -14.16
C LEU A 75 -17.39 -7.96 -15.58
N GLY A 76 -16.98 -9.21 -15.85
CA GLY A 76 -16.51 -9.65 -17.15
C GLY A 76 -15.14 -9.09 -17.53
N LYS A 77 -14.82 -9.20 -18.83
CA LYS A 77 -13.50 -8.84 -19.37
C LYS A 77 -13.14 -7.37 -19.17
N TRP A 78 -14.12 -6.49 -19.20
CA TRP A 78 -13.89 -5.06 -18.96
C TRP A 78 -13.45 -4.80 -17.51
N GLY A 79 -14.15 -5.38 -16.53
CA GLY A 79 -13.76 -5.28 -15.12
C GLY A 79 -12.40 -5.92 -14.83
N LYS A 80 -12.09 -7.05 -15.47
CA LYS A 80 -10.74 -7.63 -15.43
C LYS A 80 -9.68 -6.65 -15.91
N GLY A 81 -9.91 -6.02 -17.06
CA GLY A 81 -8.97 -5.05 -17.65
C GLY A 81 -8.73 -3.86 -16.72
N LEU A 82 -9.81 -3.26 -16.21
CA LEU A 82 -9.72 -2.13 -15.28
C LEU A 82 -9.00 -2.50 -13.99
N MET A 83 -9.35 -3.62 -13.37
CA MET A 83 -8.70 -4.08 -12.14
C MET A 83 -7.21 -4.39 -12.37
N THR A 84 -6.87 -5.01 -13.50
CA THR A 84 -5.47 -5.32 -13.85
C THR A 84 -4.67 -4.03 -14.00
N PHE A 85 -5.20 -3.04 -14.72
CA PHE A 85 -4.56 -1.75 -14.85
C PHE A 85 -4.37 -1.06 -13.49
N SER A 86 -5.42 -0.99 -12.67
CA SER A 86 -5.37 -0.38 -11.34
C SER A 86 -4.33 -1.05 -10.43
N MET A 87 -4.26 -2.39 -10.44
CA MET A 87 -3.27 -3.13 -9.65
C MET A 87 -1.85 -2.87 -10.12
N ILE A 88 -1.59 -2.92 -11.44
CA ILE A 88 -0.27 -2.63 -12.00
C ILE A 88 0.13 -1.19 -11.67
N PHE A 89 -0.72 -0.22 -12.01
CA PHE A 89 -0.44 1.19 -11.77
C PHE A 89 -0.19 1.48 -10.28
N GLY A 90 -1.04 0.94 -9.41
CA GLY A 90 -0.89 1.09 -7.96
C GLY A 90 0.39 0.47 -7.40
N MET A 91 0.74 -0.75 -7.83
CA MET A 91 1.96 -1.43 -7.37
C MET A 91 3.22 -0.72 -7.83
N TYR A 92 3.33 -0.36 -9.11
CA TYR A 92 4.50 0.37 -9.62
C TYR A 92 4.59 1.78 -9.01
N GLY A 93 3.46 2.48 -8.85
CA GLY A 93 3.43 3.77 -8.19
C GLY A 93 3.91 3.68 -6.74
N ALA A 94 3.47 2.67 -5.99
CA ALA A 94 3.96 2.40 -4.65
C ALA A 94 5.47 2.11 -4.65
N LEU A 95 5.95 1.19 -5.49
CA LEU A 95 7.37 0.83 -5.58
C LEU A 95 8.26 2.06 -5.84
N ILE A 96 7.84 2.96 -6.73
CA ILE A 96 8.54 4.22 -7.00
C ILE A 96 8.55 5.10 -5.74
N ALA A 97 7.39 5.28 -5.09
CA ALA A 97 7.28 6.11 -3.90
C ALA A 97 8.16 5.59 -2.75
N TYR A 98 8.14 4.28 -2.48
CA TYR A 98 8.99 3.62 -1.49
C TYR A 98 10.47 3.84 -1.80
N THR A 99 10.91 3.46 -3.00
CA THR A 99 12.33 3.56 -3.42
C THR A 99 12.87 5.00 -3.32
N VAL A 100 12.05 6.00 -3.71
CA VAL A 100 12.45 7.41 -3.64
C VAL A 100 12.49 7.90 -2.19
N LYS A 101 11.48 7.58 -1.38
CA LYS A 101 11.39 8.06 0.01
C LYS A 101 12.38 7.40 0.94
N GLU A 102 12.62 6.11 0.77
CA GLU A 102 13.66 5.40 1.53
C GLU A 102 15.05 5.88 1.11
N GLY A 103 15.30 6.12 -0.18
CA GLY A 103 16.55 6.75 -0.61
C GLY A 103 16.73 8.18 -0.08
N GLU A 104 15.67 8.99 -0.02
CA GLU A 104 15.68 10.31 0.62
C GLU A 104 16.06 10.22 2.11
N PHE A 105 15.45 9.25 2.82
CA PHE A 105 15.73 8.99 4.23
C PHE A 105 17.19 8.55 4.44
N LEU A 106 17.65 7.55 3.69
CA LEU A 106 19.03 7.06 3.77
C LEU A 106 20.04 8.16 3.44
N PHE A 107 19.78 8.96 2.41
CA PHE A 107 20.61 10.11 2.08
C PHE A 107 20.69 11.08 3.26
N LYS A 108 19.57 11.46 3.86
CA LYS A 108 19.56 12.37 5.02
C LYS A 108 20.33 11.83 6.22
N VAL A 109 20.30 10.52 6.44
CA VAL A 109 20.99 9.87 7.57
C VAL A 109 22.50 9.72 7.31
N PHE A 110 22.89 9.33 6.09
CA PHE A 110 24.26 8.90 5.78
C PHE A 110 25.09 9.91 4.99
N SER A 111 24.47 10.86 4.29
CA SER A 111 25.17 11.91 3.54
C SER A 111 26.14 12.73 4.39
N PRO A 112 25.84 13.07 5.67
CA PRO A 112 26.81 13.77 6.52
C PRO A 112 28.14 13.01 6.73
N LEU A 113 28.16 11.69 6.55
CA LEU A 113 29.33 10.84 6.74
C LEU A 113 29.99 10.43 5.42
N PHE A 114 29.18 10.14 4.39
CA PHE A 114 29.65 9.53 3.14
C PHE A 114 29.43 10.39 1.89
N GLY A 115 28.71 11.51 2.01
CA GLY A 115 28.37 12.39 0.89
C GLY A 115 27.52 11.72 -0.19
N GLY A 116 27.68 12.15 -1.44
CA GLY A 116 27.02 11.54 -2.60
C GLY A 116 25.68 12.17 -2.98
N ASN A 117 24.86 11.41 -3.72
CA ASN A 117 23.57 11.86 -4.27
C ASN A 117 22.45 10.90 -3.83
N GLN A 118 21.27 11.44 -3.52
CA GLN A 118 20.05 10.70 -3.18
C GLN A 118 19.75 9.53 -4.14
N ILE A 119 19.97 9.70 -5.45
CA ILE A 119 19.72 8.64 -6.44
C ILE A 119 20.54 7.38 -6.12
N ILE A 120 21.79 7.55 -5.67
CA ILE A 120 22.67 6.42 -5.32
C ILE A 120 22.08 5.66 -4.13
N TYR A 121 21.59 6.36 -3.11
CA TYR A 121 20.94 5.75 -1.94
C TYR A 121 19.64 5.03 -2.31
N SER A 122 18.83 5.57 -3.22
CA SER A 122 17.65 4.88 -3.77
C SER A 122 18.03 3.61 -4.52
N LEU A 123 19.09 3.62 -5.34
CA LEU A 123 19.56 2.45 -6.08
C LEU A 123 20.13 1.38 -5.16
N ILE A 124 20.91 1.78 -4.15
CA ILE A 124 21.42 0.86 -3.12
C ILE A 124 20.26 0.20 -2.40
N PHE A 125 19.27 0.98 -1.97
CA PHE A 125 18.07 0.43 -1.33
C PHE A 125 17.35 -0.57 -2.24
N LEU A 126 17.14 -0.23 -3.51
CA LEU A 126 16.49 -1.11 -4.48
C LEU A 126 17.23 -2.44 -4.66
N VAL A 127 18.55 -2.41 -4.79
CA VAL A 127 19.37 -3.62 -4.93
C VAL A 127 19.30 -4.48 -3.68
N LEU A 128 19.46 -3.89 -2.49
CA LEU A 128 19.39 -4.62 -1.22
C LEU A 128 17.99 -5.23 -1.00
N ALA A 129 16.93 -4.46 -1.25
CA ALA A 129 15.56 -4.93 -1.13
C ALA A 129 15.28 -6.08 -2.12
N SER A 130 15.80 -5.99 -3.34
CA SER A 130 15.65 -7.05 -4.35
C SER A 130 16.35 -8.34 -3.90
N ILE A 131 17.57 -8.27 -3.36
CA ILE A 131 18.30 -9.44 -2.83
C ILE A 131 17.60 -10.08 -1.62
N LEU A 132 16.92 -9.28 -0.79
CA LEU A 132 16.20 -9.82 0.37
C LEU A 132 14.89 -10.53 -0.01
N ILE A 133 14.25 -10.10 -1.10
CA ILE A 133 12.95 -10.62 -1.52
C ILE A 133 13.09 -11.86 -2.41
N PHE A 134 14.17 -11.97 -3.19
CA PHE A 134 14.42 -13.06 -4.16
C PHE A 134 15.57 -13.95 -3.72
#